data_AF-A0AAJ6EGC8-F1
#
_entry.id   AF-A0AAJ6EGC8-F1
#
_cell.length_a   1.000
_cell.length_b   1.000
_cell.length_c   1.000
_cell.angle_alpha   90.00
_cell.angle_beta   90.00
_cell.angle_gamma   90.00
#
_symmetry.space_group_name_H-M   'P 1'
#
loop_
_entity.id
_entity.type
_entity.pdbx_description
1 polymer ?
#
loop_
_entity_poly.entity_id
_entity_poly.type
_entity_poly.pdbx_seq_one_letter_code
_entity_poly.pdbx_strand_id
1 'polypeptide(L)'
;MTNENHLKARELFRQAANLDPDLPEGHLWLGRVSAGLVAYGWSDDRAADLHEGKEAALNAVQLDGRNPYAHYSLAIVSAYAGEFEQATSAARKAVEISPSFALGHLVLGMALLFSGRAADAIAPLECGLRLSPYDPQNFVWFNILALARLFSGRAEAALEAAARALQVRPSWRTSQEVLVCCYAALGKWDDARRCAQQMPGIAGQPGGVLEPLKAHNPAWAEQMASSVQRAQA
;
A
#
# COMPACT_ATOMS: atom_id res chain seq x y z
N MET A 1 -2.26 -15.06 -5.62
CA MET A 1 -2.66 -14.52 -6.94
C MET A 1 -1.40 -14.30 -7.75
N THR A 2 -1.37 -14.73 -9.01
CA THR A 2 -0.21 -14.65 -9.92
C THR A 2 -0.25 -13.35 -10.75
N ASN A 3 0.86 -13.02 -11.41
CA ASN A 3 0.94 -11.92 -12.39
C ASN A 3 -0.09 -12.13 -13.53
N GLU A 4 -0.11 -13.33 -14.11
CA GLU A 4 -1.04 -13.71 -15.18
C GLU A 4 -2.51 -13.46 -14.81
N ASN A 5 -2.91 -13.79 -13.58
CA ASN A 5 -4.27 -13.57 -13.12
C ASN A 5 -4.62 -12.06 -13.04
N HIS A 6 -3.67 -11.19 -12.68
CA HIS A 6 -3.90 -9.74 -12.64
C HIS A 6 -4.00 -9.14 -14.03
N LEU A 7 -3.12 -9.55 -14.95
CA LEU A 7 -3.18 -9.10 -16.35
C LEU A 7 -4.50 -9.54 -16.99
N LYS A 8 -4.93 -10.77 -16.75
CA LYS A 8 -6.22 -11.27 -17.25
C LYS A 8 -7.40 -10.53 -16.63
N ALA A 9 -7.37 -10.26 -15.33
CA ALA A 9 -8.41 -9.47 -14.66
C ALA A 9 -8.50 -8.06 -15.24
N ARG A 10 -7.37 -7.38 -15.47
CA ARG A 10 -7.34 -6.06 -16.11
C ARG A 10 -8.01 -6.08 -17.48
N GLU A 11 -7.67 -7.06 -18.31
CA GLU A 11 -8.27 -7.19 -19.63
C GLU A 11 -9.79 -7.44 -19.57
N LEU A 12 -10.25 -8.25 -18.62
CA LEU A 12 -11.69 -8.48 -18.42
C LEU A 12 -12.43 -7.21 -17.96
N PHE A 13 -11.85 -6.42 -17.06
CA PHE A 13 -12.47 -5.16 -16.64
C PHE A 13 -12.46 -4.10 -17.74
N ARG A 14 -11.40 -4.06 -18.57
CA ARG A 14 -11.35 -3.23 -19.76
C ARG A 14 -12.45 -3.62 -20.76
N GLN A 15 -12.65 -4.92 -20.99
CA GLN A 15 -13.74 -5.40 -21.83
C GLN A 15 -15.12 -5.04 -21.26
N ALA A 16 -15.32 -5.19 -19.94
CA ALA A 16 -16.56 -4.80 -19.29
C ALA A 16 -16.85 -3.30 -19.48
N ALA A 17 -15.86 -2.43 -19.25
CA ALA A 17 -15.98 -0.98 -19.45
C ALA A 17 -16.22 -0.58 -20.91
N ASN A 18 -15.74 -1.37 -21.87
CA ASN A 18 -15.99 -1.12 -23.29
C ASN A 18 -17.39 -1.61 -23.74
N LEU A 19 -17.87 -2.72 -23.19
CA LEU A 19 -19.19 -3.27 -23.50
C LEU A 19 -20.32 -2.45 -22.89
N ASP A 20 -20.11 -1.95 -21.67
CA ASP A 20 -21.03 -1.07 -20.97
C ASP A 20 -20.24 0.10 -20.33
N PRO A 21 -20.10 1.23 -21.06
CA PRO A 21 -19.37 2.40 -20.56
C PRO A 21 -20.00 3.05 -19.32
N ASP A 22 -21.28 2.81 -19.06
CA ASP A 22 -22.00 3.39 -17.92
C ASP A 22 -21.96 2.48 -16.68
N LEU A 23 -21.35 1.28 -16.77
CA LEU A 23 -21.17 0.35 -15.66
C LEU A 23 -20.03 0.82 -14.72
N PRO A 24 -20.33 1.34 -13.51
CA PRO A 24 -19.29 1.87 -12.62
C PRO A 24 -18.28 0.80 -12.19
N GLU A 25 -18.72 -0.45 -12.02
CA GLU A 25 -17.88 -1.57 -11.57
C GLU A 25 -16.76 -1.91 -12.55
N GLY A 26 -17.01 -1.80 -13.87
CA GLY A 26 -15.99 -2.06 -14.89
C GLY A 26 -14.81 -1.10 -14.75
N HIS A 27 -15.13 0.20 -14.65
CA HIS A 27 -14.17 1.28 -14.46
C HIS A 27 -13.49 1.22 -13.09
N LEU A 28 -14.26 0.98 -12.03
CA LEU A 28 -13.78 0.84 -10.66
C LEU A 28 -12.66 -0.20 -10.58
N TRP A 29 -12.95 -1.41 -11.05
CA TRP A 29 -12.04 -2.54 -10.88
C TRP A 29 -10.88 -2.49 -11.87
N LEU A 30 -11.06 -1.86 -13.04
CA LEU A 30 -9.95 -1.50 -13.93
C LEU A 30 -8.95 -0.57 -13.23
N GLY A 31 -9.43 0.50 -12.58
CA GLY A 31 -8.57 1.39 -11.79
C GLY A 31 -7.79 0.67 -10.70
N ARG A 32 -8.49 -0.20 -9.95
CA ARG A 32 -7.91 -0.93 -8.82
C ARG A 32 -6.86 -1.95 -9.26
N VAL A 33 -7.11 -2.68 -10.34
CA VAL A 33 -6.17 -3.72 -10.81
C VAL A 33 -4.95 -3.12 -11.48
N SER A 34 -5.10 -2.02 -12.21
CA SER A 34 -3.96 -1.30 -12.81
C SER A 34 -3.01 -0.77 -11.73
N ALA A 35 -3.53 -0.17 -10.66
CA ALA A 35 -2.72 0.18 -9.48
C ALA A 35 -2.06 -1.05 -8.83
N GLY A 36 -2.76 -2.20 -8.82
CA GLY A 36 -2.23 -3.46 -8.29
C GLY A 36 -1.03 -3.99 -9.06
N LEU A 37 -1.07 -4.00 -10.39
CA LEU A 37 0.06 -4.40 -11.24
C LEU A 37 1.32 -3.58 -10.92
N VAL A 38 1.14 -2.27 -10.77
CA VAL A 38 2.20 -1.31 -10.41
C VAL A 38 2.71 -1.57 -8.99
N ALA A 39 1.82 -1.80 -8.03
CA ALA A 39 2.17 -2.09 -6.63
C ALA A 39 2.96 -3.38 -6.46
N TYR A 40 2.65 -4.41 -7.24
CA TYR A 40 3.29 -5.72 -7.19
C TYR A 40 4.54 -5.84 -8.05
N GLY A 41 4.91 -4.79 -8.81
CA GLY A 41 6.07 -4.82 -9.71
C GLY A 41 5.85 -5.67 -10.98
N TRP A 42 4.59 -5.79 -11.41
CA TRP A 42 4.19 -6.55 -12.60
C TRP A 42 3.80 -5.66 -13.79
N SER A 43 4.03 -4.37 -13.67
CA SER A 43 3.78 -3.38 -14.71
C SER A 43 5.05 -3.15 -15.54
N ASP A 44 4.93 -3.28 -16.87
CA ASP A 44 6.01 -2.98 -17.81
C ASP A 44 6.14 -1.47 -18.07
N ASP A 45 5.00 -0.75 -18.08
CA ASP A 45 4.93 0.70 -18.19
C ASP A 45 4.05 1.27 -17.07
N ARG A 46 4.72 1.64 -15.97
CA ARG A 46 4.06 2.16 -14.77
C ARG A 46 3.26 3.43 -15.04
N ALA A 47 3.78 4.31 -15.90
CA ALA A 47 3.14 5.58 -16.18
C ALA A 47 1.85 5.36 -16.98
N ALA A 48 1.89 4.53 -18.02
CA ALA A 48 0.70 4.18 -18.79
C ALA A 48 -0.36 3.45 -17.95
N ASP A 49 0.06 2.47 -17.14
CA ASP A 49 -0.84 1.69 -16.31
C ASP A 49 -1.53 2.54 -15.22
N LEU A 50 -0.80 3.46 -14.59
CA LEU A 50 -1.37 4.39 -13.62
C LEU A 50 -2.28 5.43 -14.29
N HIS A 51 -1.95 5.88 -15.49
CA HIS A 51 -2.79 6.79 -16.26
C HIS A 51 -4.13 6.14 -16.61
N GLU A 52 -4.13 4.94 -17.21
CA GLU A 52 -5.34 4.16 -17.48
C GLU A 52 -6.15 3.94 -16.20
N GLY A 53 -5.48 3.51 -15.13
CA GLY A 53 -6.16 3.21 -13.88
C GLY A 53 -6.82 4.45 -13.26
N LYS A 54 -6.18 5.61 -13.39
CA LYS A 54 -6.71 6.88 -12.89
C LYS A 54 -7.91 7.35 -13.71
N GLU A 55 -7.86 7.27 -15.03
CA GLU A 55 -8.99 7.63 -15.90
C GLU A 55 -10.21 6.75 -15.59
N ALA A 56 -10.00 5.44 -15.51
CA ALA A 56 -11.04 4.50 -15.12
C ALA A 56 -11.60 4.80 -13.71
N ALA A 57 -10.75 5.03 -12.71
CA ALA A 57 -11.24 5.36 -11.37
C ALA A 57 -12.01 6.70 -11.32
N LEU A 58 -11.62 7.70 -12.12
CA LEU A 58 -12.36 8.96 -12.25
C LEU A 58 -13.73 8.75 -12.89
N ASN A 59 -13.81 7.96 -13.96
CA ASN A 59 -15.08 7.59 -14.59
C ASN A 59 -16.01 6.88 -13.61
N ALA A 60 -15.48 5.92 -12.82
CA ALA A 60 -16.26 5.24 -11.79
C ALA A 60 -16.86 6.20 -10.75
N VAL A 61 -16.10 7.21 -10.32
CA VAL A 61 -16.57 8.26 -9.39
C VAL A 61 -17.60 9.18 -10.05
N GLN A 62 -17.48 9.46 -11.35
CA GLN A 62 -18.48 10.26 -12.08
C GLN A 62 -19.80 9.51 -12.24
N LEU A 63 -19.75 8.22 -12.56
CA LEU A 63 -20.93 7.37 -12.75
C LEU A 63 -21.64 7.07 -11.42
N ASP A 64 -20.89 6.77 -10.35
CA ASP A 64 -21.45 6.58 -9.01
C ASP A 64 -20.55 7.20 -7.91
N GLY A 65 -20.74 8.50 -7.70
CA GLY A 65 -20.03 9.24 -6.66
C GLY A 65 -20.40 8.88 -5.23
N ARG A 66 -21.41 8.02 -5.00
CA ARG A 66 -21.82 7.52 -3.68
C ARG A 66 -21.33 6.10 -3.41
N ASN A 67 -20.60 5.48 -4.34
CA ASN A 67 -19.97 4.19 -4.11
C ASN A 67 -18.62 4.38 -3.38
N PRO A 68 -18.44 3.84 -2.16
CA PRO A 68 -17.18 3.98 -1.44
C PRO A 68 -16.03 3.23 -2.15
N TYR A 69 -16.32 2.19 -2.94
CA TYR A 69 -15.30 1.50 -3.72
C TYR A 69 -14.74 2.39 -4.83
N ALA A 70 -15.57 3.21 -5.49
CA ALA A 70 -15.11 4.09 -6.58
C ALA A 70 -14.05 5.08 -6.07
N HIS A 71 -14.32 5.69 -4.92
CA HIS A 71 -13.37 6.56 -4.22
C HIS A 71 -12.14 5.80 -3.70
N TYR A 72 -12.29 4.55 -3.26
CA TYR A 72 -11.14 3.70 -2.89
C TYR A 72 -10.22 3.41 -4.08
N SER A 73 -10.79 3.10 -5.25
CA SER A 73 -10.03 2.86 -6.47
C SER A 73 -9.27 4.12 -6.91
N LEU A 74 -9.92 5.28 -6.84
CA LEU A 74 -9.28 6.56 -7.09
C LEU A 74 -8.16 6.85 -6.09
N ALA A 75 -8.40 6.58 -4.81
CA ALA A 75 -7.42 6.79 -3.76
C ALA A 75 -6.16 5.94 -3.95
N ILE A 76 -6.32 4.64 -4.23
CA ILE A 76 -5.18 3.73 -4.35
C ILE A 76 -4.36 4.02 -5.61
N VAL A 77 -5.01 4.30 -6.76
CA VAL A 77 -4.27 4.61 -7.98
C VAL A 77 -3.53 5.94 -7.86
N SER A 78 -4.16 6.97 -7.29
CA SER A 78 -3.49 8.25 -7.04
C SER A 78 -2.34 8.13 -6.03
N ALA A 79 -2.45 7.27 -5.01
CA ALA A 79 -1.35 7.03 -4.08
C ALA A 79 -0.12 6.41 -4.77
N TYR A 80 -0.33 5.47 -5.70
CA TYR A 80 0.76 4.89 -6.50
C TYR A 80 1.28 5.82 -7.59
N ALA A 81 0.44 6.75 -8.08
CA ALA A 81 0.85 7.82 -8.99
C ALA A 81 1.60 8.98 -8.32
N GLY A 82 1.74 8.97 -6.99
CA GLY A 82 2.38 10.06 -6.24
C GLY A 82 1.49 11.29 -6.05
N GLU A 83 0.20 11.20 -6.39
CA GLU A 83 -0.78 12.28 -6.32
C GLU A 83 -1.48 12.30 -4.96
N PHE A 84 -0.70 12.54 -3.89
CA PHE A 84 -1.15 12.23 -2.53
C PHE A 84 -2.33 13.06 -2.02
N GLU A 85 -2.51 14.29 -2.49
CA GLU A 85 -3.68 15.10 -2.13
C GLU A 85 -4.97 14.55 -2.74
N GLN A 86 -4.93 14.13 -4.00
CA GLN A 86 -6.05 13.45 -4.64
C GLN A 86 -6.33 12.11 -3.94
N ALA A 87 -5.29 11.36 -3.61
CA ALA A 87 -5.41 10.10 -2.88
C ALA A 87 -6.08 10.29 -1.52
N THR A 88 -5.66 11.31 -0.75
CA THR A 88 -6.20 11.63 0.57
C THR A 88 -7.65 12.10 0.47
N SER A 89 -7.98 12.97 -0.49
CA SER A 89 -9.34 13.46 -0.71
C SER A 89 -10.31 12.33 -1.04
N ALA A 90 -9.95 11.48 -2.02
CA ALA A 90 -10.75 10.31 -2.39
C ALA A 90 -10.90 9.32 -1.22
N ALA A 91 -9.81 9.04 -0.49
CA ALA A 91 -9.87 8.15 0.67
C ALA A 91 -10.79 8.68 1.78
N ARG A 92 -10.74 9.98 2.07
CA ARG A 92 -11.66 10.63 3.02
C ARG A 92 -13.10 10.50 2.54
N LYS A 93 -13.37 10.67 1.25
CA LYS A 93 -14.72 10.53 0.71
C LYS A 93 -15.25 9.10 0.83
N ALA A 94 -14.40 8.09 0.58
CA ALA A 94 -14.77 6.69 0.80
C ALA A 94 -15.17 6.41 2.26
N VAL A 95 -14.43 6.97 3.23
CA VAL A 95 -14.73 6.86 4.67
C VAL A 95 -15.97 7.67 5.06
N GLU A 96 -16.19 8.85 4.48
CA GLU A 96 -17.38 9.67 4.72
C GLU A 96 -18.65 8.96 4.24
N ILE A 97 -18.62 8.37 3.05
CA ILE A 97 -19.72 7.61 2.46
C ILE A 97 -20.03 6.37 3.30
N SER A 98 -18.99 5.65 3.75
CA SER A 98 -19.14 4.44 4.55
C SER A 98 -18.07 4.38 5.65
N PRO A 99 -18.39 4.85 6.88
CA PRO A 99 -17.44 4.86 7.98
C PRO A 99 -16.92 3.47 8.40
N SER A 100 -17.70 2.41 8.12
CA SER A 100 -17.32 1.01 8.36
C SER A 100 -16.56 0.37 7.21
N PHE A 101 -16.26 1.12 6.13
CA PHE A 101 -15.51 0.59 5.00
C PHE A 101 -14.02 0.53 5.31
N ALA A 102 -13.56 -0.65 5.74
CA ALA A 102 -12.17 -0.88 6.12
C ALA A 102 -11.19 -0.42 5.03
N LEU A 103 -11.38 -0.81 3.76
CA LEU A 103 -10.45 -0.45 2.68
C LEU A 103 -10.29 1.08 2.49
N GLY A 104 -11.32 1.87 2.77
CA GLY A 104 -11.23 3.34 2.76
C GLY A 104 -10.25 3.86 3.82
N HIS A 105 -10.29 3.29 5.03
CA HIS A 105 -9.34 3.61 6.10
C HIS A 105 -7.90 3.16 5.77
N LEU A 106 -7.72 2.01 5.10
CA LEU A 106 -6.40 1.56 4.64
C LEU A 106 -5.77 2.57 3.68
N VAL A 107 -6.50 2.97 2.63
CA VAL A 107 -5.96 3.88 1.62
C VAL A 107 -5.80 5.30 2.15
N LEU A 108 -6.60 5.71 3.14
CA LEU A 108 -6.38 6.97 3.85
C LEU A 108 -5.05 6.94 4.61
N GLY A 109 -4.81 5.88 5.39
CA GLY A 109 -3.55 5.69 6.10
C GLY A 109 -2.35 5.60 5.15
N MET A 110 -2.51 4.89 4.04
CA MET A 110 -1.47 4.75 3.01
C MET A 110 -1.13 6.10 2.36
N ALA A 111 -2.13 6.88 1.94
CA ALA A 111 -1.94 8.19 1.33
C ALA A 111 -1.26 9.18 2.29
N LEU A 112 -1.66 9.17 3.57
CA LEU A 112 -1.05 9.98 4.62
C LEU A 112 0.41 9.57 4.87
N LEU A 113 0.69 8.27 4.95
CA LEU A 113 2.06 7.79 5.12
C LEU A 113 2.94 8.18 3.93
N PHE A 114 2.47 7.93 2.70
CA PHE A 114 3.26 8.16 1.49
C PHE A 114 3.56 9.65 1.27
N SER A 115 2.66 10.55 1.71
CA SER A 115 2.87 12.01 1.73
C SER A 115 3.72 12.52 2.89
N GLY A 116 4.39 11.65 3.65
CA GLY A 116 5.26 12.06 4.74
C GLY A 116 4.56 12.31 6.08
N ARG A 117 3.23 12.14 6.15
CA ARG A 117 2.41 12.39 7.35
C ARG A 117 2.24 11.12 8.19
N ALA A 118 3.36 10.54 8.64
CA ALA A 118 3.39 9.26 9.33
C ALA A 118 2.51 9.20 10.59
N ALA A 119 2.49 10.26 11.40
CA ALA A 119 1.67 10.28 12.62
C ALA A 119 0.16 10.24 12.33
N ASP A 120 -0.28 10.97 11.30
CA ASP A 120 -1.70 11.06 10.92
C ASP A 120 -2.22 9.76 10.31
N ALA A 121 -1.33 8.94 9.72
CA ALA A 121 -1.68 7.66 9.13
C ALA A 121 -2.14 6.61 10.15
N ILE A 122 -1.74 6.73 11.42
CA ILE A 122 -1.93 5.68 12.45
C ILE A 122 -3.41 5.42 12.73
N ALA A 123 -4.18 6.48 13.03
CA ALA A 123 -5.57 6.31 13.47
C ALA A 123 -6.49 5.67 12.41
N PRO A 124 -6.43 6.06 11.11
CA PRO A 124 -7.15 5.34 10.06
C PRO A 124 -6.74 3.87 9.98
N LEU A 125 -5.44 3.55 10.00
CA LEU A 125 -4.96 2.17 9.89
C LEU A 125 -5.46 1.29 11.04
N GLU A 126 -5.41 1.80 12.27
CA GLU A 126 -5.95 1.12 13.45
C GLU A 126 -7.47 0.92 13.36
N CYS A 127 -8.19 1.94 12.85
CA CYS A 127 -9.62 1.85 12.63
C CYS A 127 -9.98 0.73 11.64
N GLY A 128 -9.35 0.68 10.47
CA GLY A 128 -9.67 -0.34 9.48
C GLY A 128 -9.23 -1.75 9.89
N LEU A 129 -8.12 -1.91 10.63
CA LEU A 129 -7.75 -3.18 11.26
C LEU A 129 -8.79 -3.66 12.28
N ARG A 130 -9.42 -2.75 13.03
CA ARG A 130 -10.53 -3.06 13.95
C ARG A 130 -11.80 -3.45 13.20
N LEU A 131 -12.06 -2.85 12.05
CA LEU A 131 -13.21 -3.16 11.20
C LEU A 131 -13.08 -4.51 10.47
N SER A 132 -11.85 -4.93 10.14
CA SER A 132 -11.59 -6.22 9.49
C SER A 132 -10.43 -6.98 10.17
N PRO A 133 -10.64 -7.51 11.39
CA PRO A 133 -9.55 -8.09 12.19
C PRO A 133 -8.98 -9.40 11.63
N TYR A 134 -9.72 -10.09 10.76
CA TYR A 134 -9.38 -11.43 10.25
C TYR A 134 -9.11 -11.47 8.74
N ASP A 135 -8.93 -10.32 8.08
CA ASP A 135 -8.63 -10.30 6.65
C ASP A 135 -7.29 -11.02 6.37
N PRO A 136 -7.25 -11.99 5.42
CA PRO A 136 -6.01 -12.67 5.04
C PRO A 136 -4.91 -11.74 4.52
N GLN A 137 -5.27 -10.54 4.05
CA GLN A 137 -4.37 -9.49 3.57
C GLN A 137 -3.95 -8.49 4.67
N ASN A 138 -4.34 -8.72 5.94
CA ASN A 138 -3.96 -7.84 7.06
C ASN A 138 -2.44 -7.69 7.25
N PHE A 139 -1.61 -8.57 6.67
CA PHE A 139 -0.16 -8.35 6.64
C PHE A 139 0.20 -6.99 5.99
N VAL A 140 -0.52 -6.56 4.95
CA VAL A 140 -0.30 -5.24 4.30
C VAL A 140 -0.60 -4.12 5.28
N TRP A 141 -1.75 -4.21 5.96
CA TRP A 141 -2.20 -3.23 6.94
C TRP A 141 -1.21 -3.05 8.09
N PHE A 142 -0.79 -4.16 8.70
CA PHE A 142 0.20 -4.14 9.77
C PHE A 142 1.53 -3.57 9.32
N ASN A 143 1.95 -3.81 8.08
CA ASN A 143 3.19 -3.27 7.55
C ASN A 143 3.13 -1.75 7.31
N ILE A 144 2.03 -1.24 6.76
CA ILE A 144 1.84 0.21 6.62
C ILE A 144 1.74 0.87 8.00
N LEU A 145 1.07 0.23 8.96
CA LEU A 145 1.01 0.71 10.36
C LEU A 145 2.38 0.70 11.04
N ALA A 146 3.20 -0.33 10.80
CA ALA A 146 4.55 -0.41 11.31
C ALA A 146 5.42 0.74 10.79
N LEU A 147 5.37 1.03 9.48
CA LEU A 147 6.07 2.16 8.88
C LEU A 147 5.59 3.52 9.43
N ALA A 148 4.27 3.69 9.57
CA ALA A 148 3.69 4.90 10.16
C ALA A 148 4.15 5.13 11.60
N ARG A 149 4.20 4.06 12.40
CA ARG A 149 4.72 4.11 13.79
C ARG A 149 6.23 4.36 13.81
N LEU A 150 6.99 3.72 12.93
CA LEU A 150 8.44 3.88 12.86
C LEU A 150 8.82 5.33 12.53
N PHE A 151 8.24 5.89 11.46
CA PHE A 151 8.55 7.25 11.01
C PHE A 151 7.87 8.35 11.82
N SER A 152 6.99 8.00 12.76
CA SER A 152 6.51 8.91 13.81
C SER A 152 7.25 8.77 15.14
N GLY A 153 8.36 8.03 15.17
CA GLY A 153 9.22 7.88 16.34
C GLY A 153 8.75 6.87 17.37
N ARG A 154 7.78 6.01 17.04
CA ARG A 154 7.18 5.00 17.93
C ARG A 154 7.74 3.60 17.61
N ALA A 155 9.04 3.43 17.76
CA ALA A 155 9.77 2.24 17.27
C ALA A 155 9.32 0.92 17.93
N GLU A 156 8.98 0.91 19.22
CA GLU A 156 8.47 -0.28 19.92
C GLU A 156 7.11 -0.72 19.35
N ALA A 157 6.18 0.23 19.19
CA ALA A 157 4.88 -0.06 18.60
C ALA A 157 4.97 -0.43 17.11
N ALA A 158 5.99 0.06 16.41
CA ALA A 158 6.30 -0.34 15.05
C ALA A 158 6.78 -1.80 14.97
N LEU A 159 7.66 -2.20 15.90
CA LEU A 159 8.16 -3.56 16.02
C LEU A 159 7.00 -4.55 16.24
N GLU A 160 6.06 -4.23 17.12
CA GLU A 160 4.85 -5.04 17.35
C GLU A 160 4.02 -5.22 16.07
N ALA A 161 3.79 -4.12 15.33
CA ALA A 161 3.02 -4.17 14.09
C ALA A 161 3.76 -4.97 13.00
N ALA A 162 5.08 -4.78 12.83
CA ALA A 162 5.89 -5.56 11.89
C ALA A 162 5.87 -7.06 12.22
N ALA A 163 5.96 -7.43 13.50
CA ALA A 163 5.85 -8.81 13.95
C ALA A 163 4.47 -9.42 13.61
N ARG A 164 3.37 -8.67 13.81
CA ARG A 164 2.02 -9.11 13.41
C ARG A 164 1.89 -9.31 11.90
N ALA A 165 2.51 -8.46 11.09
CA ALA A 165 2.51 -8.64 9.64
C ALA A 165 3.15 -9.97 9.24
N LEU A 166 4.27 -10.34 9.88
CA LEU A 166 4.98 -11.60 9.65
C LEU A 166 4.28 -12.81 10.25
N GLN A 167 3.50 -12.66 11.32
CA GLN A 167 2.62 -13.75 11.80
C GLN A 167 1.58 -14.13 10.74
N VAL A 168 1.03 -13.13 10.04
CA VAL A 168 0.05 -13.37 8.96
C VAL A 168 0.74 -13.88 7.69
N ARG A 169 1.89 -13.30 7.32
CA ARG A 169 2.67 -13.71 6.14
C ARG A 169 4.18 -13.75 6.42
N PRO A 170 4.73 -14.89 6.89
CA PRO A 170 6.11 -15.00 7.36
C PRO A 170 7.19 -14.68 6.32
N SER A 171 6.92 -14.96 5.04
CA SER A 171 7.86 -14.80 3.95
C SER A 171 7.76 -13.45 3.23
N TRP A 172 6.99 -12.48 3.76
CA TRP A 172 6.85 -11.20 3.09
C TRP A 172 8.06 -10.30 3.37
N ARG A 173 8.96 -10.25 2.39
CA ARG A 173 10.21 -9.47 2.41
C ARG A 173 10.04 -8.04 2.92
N THR A 174 9.01 -7.33 2.45
CA THR A 174 8.75 -5.94 2.87
C THR A 174 8.60 -5.83 4.39
N SER A 175 7.88 -6.75 5.03
CA SER A 175 7.77 -6.73 6.50
C SER A 175 9.04 -7.16 7.22
N GLN A 176 9.87 -7.99 6.62
CA GLN A 176 11.19 -8.31 7.17
C GLN A 176 12.12 -7.09 7.12
N GLU A 177 12.12 -6.33 6.02
CA GLU A 177 12.84 -5.05 5.91
C GLU A 177 12.37 -4.09 7.01
N VAL A 178 11.06 -3.93 7.20
CA VAL A 178 10.50 -3.07 8.26
C VAL A 178 10.91 -3.57 9.64
N LEU A 179 10.91 -4.88 9.88
CA LEU A 179 11.34 -5.47 11.15
C LEU A 179 12.79 -5.13 11.49
N VAL A 180 13.70 -5.25 10.50
CA VAL A 180 15.11 -4.84 10.63
C VAL A 180 15.22 -3.35 10.97
N CYS A 181 14.46 -2.49 10.27
CA CYS A 181 14.43 -1.06 10.54
C CYS A 181 13.93 -0.73 11.96
N CYS A 182 12.93 -1.47 12.46
CA CYS A 182 12.42 -1.30 13.82
C CYS A 182 13.49 -1.68 14.86
N TYR A 183 14.18 -2.81 14.70
CA TYR A 183 15.27 -3.19 15.60
C TYR A 183 16.44 -2.21 15.55
N ALA A 184 16.80 -1.72 14.36
CA ALA A 184 17.82 -0.69 14.18
C ALA A 184 17.46 0.62 14.91
N ALA A 185 16.21 1.09 14.78
CA ALA A 185 15.72 2.28 15.47
C ALA A 185 15.73 2.14 17.01
N LEU A 186 15.59 0.90 17.51
CA LEU A 186 15.71 0.57 18.95
C LEU A 186 17.16 0.32 19.40
N GLY A 187 18.15 0.42 18.51
CA GLY A 187 19.55 0.10 18.81
C GLY A 187 19.83 -1.40 19.02
N LYS A 188 18.86 -2.28 18.76
CA LYS A 188 18.95 -3.74 18.95
C LYS A 188 19.61 -4.42 17.74
N TRP A 189 20.89 -4.10 17.53
CA TRP A 189 21.62 -4.52 16.32
C TRP A 189 21.81 -6.04 16.19
N ASP A 190 21.86 -6.79 17.29
CA ASP A 190 21.97 -8.25 17.24
C ASP A 190 20.68 -8.92 16.75
N ASP A 191 19.52 -8.37 17.10
CA ASP A 191 18.23 -8.81 16.56
C ASP A 191 18.09 -8.40 15.10
N ALA A 192 18.47 -7.16 14.77
CA ALA A 192 18.46 -6.66 13.39
C ALA A 192 19.30 -7.56 12.45
N ARG A 193 20.52 -7.93 12.86
CA ARG A 193 21.40 -8.84 12.11
C ARG A 193 20.79 -10.23 11.93
N ARG A 194 20.25 -10.81 13.00
CA ARG A 194 19.56 -12.11 12.93
C ARG A 194 18.39 -12.09 11.95
N CYS A 195 17.58 -11.04 11.96
CA CYS A 195 16.48 -10.88 11.01
C CYS A 195 16.99 -10.70 9.57
N ALA A 196 18.03 -9.88 9.37
CA ALA A 196 18.59 -9.63 8.04
C ALA A 196 19.18 -10.90 7.39
N GLN A 197 19.80 -11.79 8.18
CA GLN A 197 20.31 -13.09 7.70
C GLN A 197 19.21 -14.04 7.22
N GLN A 198 17.98 -13.89 7.73
CA GLN A 198 16.83 -14.70 7.36
C GLN A 198 16.05 -14.14 6.16
N MET A 199 16.42 -12.94 5.68
CA MET A 199 15.76 -12.34 4.52
C MET A 199 16.14 -13.10 3.24
N PRO A 200 15.17 -13.50 2.41
CA PRO A 200 15.47 -14.10 1.12
C PRO A 200 16.25 -13.11 0.25
N GLY A 201 17.19 -13.61 -0.56
CA GLY A 201 18.03 -12.80 -1.45
C GLY A 201 17.24 -11.89 -2.40
N ILE A 202 17.92 -10.88 -2.97
CA ILE A 202 17.29 -9.89 -3.86
C ILE A 202 16.96 -10.57 -5.19
N ALA A 203 15.76 -11.11 -5.32
CA ALA A 203 15.17 -11.32 -6.63
C ALA A 203 14.68 -9.94 -7.11
N GLY A 204 15.51 -9.28 -7.92
CA GLY A 204 15.22 -7.96 -8.47
C GLY A 204 13.91 -7.99 -9.25
N GLN A 205 12.87 -7.37 -8.69
CA GLN A 205 11.76 -6.86 -9.48
C GLN A 205 11.75 -5.34 -9.30
N PRO A 206 11.95 -4.57 -10.39
CA PRO A 206 11.71 -3.14 -10.36
C PRO A 206 10.23 -2.88 -10.11
N GLY A 207 9.94 -1.94 -9.21
CA GLY A 207 8.58 -1.70 -8.71
C GLY A 207 8.30 -2.49 -7.43
N GLY A 208 7.76 -1.80 -6.43
CA GLY A 208 7.44 -2.42 -5.14
C GLY A 208 6.43 -1.61 -4.37
N VAL A 209 5.77 -2.28 -3.42
CA VAL A 209 4.66 -1.74 -2.62
C VAL A 209 4.98 -0.39 -1.97
N LEU A 210 6.26 -0.13 -1.67
CA LEU A 210 6.74 1.09 -1.00
C LEU A 210 7.45 2.09 -1.92
N GLU A 211 7.45 1.90 -3.24
CA GLU A 211 8.13 2.82 -4.14
C GLU A 211 7.65 4.28 -4.02
N PRO A 212 6.33 4.60 -4.02
CA PRO A 212 5.88 5.98 -3.89
C PRO A 212 6.33 6.61 -2.56
N LEU A 213 6.31 5.82 -1.48
CA LEU A 213 6.82 6.23 -0.18
C LEU A 213 8.31 6.61 -0.26
N LYS A 214 9.14 5.73 -0.84
CA LYS A 214 10.59 5.95 -0.92
C LYS A 214 10.94 7.12 -1.85
N ALA A 215 10.22 7.26 -2.96
CA ALA A 215 10.44 8.34 -3.93
C ALA A 215 10.09 9.71 -3.34
N HIS A 216 8.97 9.83 -2.61
CA HIS A 216 8.56 11.09 -2.01
C HIS A 216 9.33 11.43 -0.71
N ASN A 217 9.86 10.42 -0.01
CA ASN A 217 10.52 10.58 1.29
C ASN A 217 11.96 10.03 1.23
N PRO A 218 12.90 10.73 0.56
CA PRO A 218 14.25 10.22 0.32
C PRO A 218 15.03 9.97 1.62
N ALA A 219 14.85 10.80 2.66
CA ALA A 219 15.48 10.59 3.96
C ALA A 219 15.02 9.29 4.63
N TRP A 220 13.73 8.95 4.52
CA TRP A 220 13.19 7.69 5.04
C TRP A 220 13.71 6.50 4.23
N ALA A 221 13.80 6.63 2.90
CA ALA A 221 14.36 5.61 2.04
C ALA A 221 15.82 5.31 2.39
N GLU A 222 16.62 6.37 2.59
CA GLU A 222 18.03 6.25 3.01
C GLU A 222 18.16 5.62 4.40
N GLN A 223 17.34 6.05 5.37
CA GLN A 223 17.32 5.46 6.71
C GLN A 223 17.03 3.95 6.66
N MET A 224 16.04 3.53 5.86
CA MET A 224 15.71 2.11 5.69
C MET A 224 16.87 1.35 5.05
N ALA A 225 17.43 1.88 3.95
CA ALA A 225 18.53 1.24 3.23
C ALA A 225 19.78 1.09 4.12
N SER A 226 20.15 2.15 4.85
CA SER A 226 21.28 2.16 5.78
C SER A 226 21.10 1.14 6.91
N SER A 227 19.88 1.05 7.47
CA SER A 227 19.56 0.09 8.53
C SER A 227 19.73 -1.35 8.06
N VAL A 228 19.23 -1.67 6.86
CA VAL A 228 19.35 -3.00 6.26
C VAL A 228 20.81 -3.32 5.91
N GLN A 229 21.52 -2.39 5.27
CA GLN A 229 22.92 -2.57 4.90
C GLN A 229 23.81 -2.81 6.13
N ARG A 230 23.62 -2.03 7.20
CA ARG A 230 24.37 -2.21 8.46
C ARG A 230 24.04 -3.52 9.15
N ALA A 231 22.80 -4.01 9.04
CA ALA A 231 22.42 -5.31 9.59
C ALA A 231 22.92 -6.51 8.75
N GLN A 232 23.39 -6.27 7.53
CA GLN A 232 23.98 -7.29 6.65
C GLN A 232 25.51 -7.33 6.70
N ALA A 233 26.14 -6.28 7.22
CA ALA A 233 27.58 -6.19 7.46
C ALA A 233 28.00 -6.95 8.73
#